data_AF-A0A7S1R579-F1
#
_entry.id   AF-A0A7S1R579-F1
#
_cell.length_a   1.000
_cell.length_b   1.000
_cell.length_c   1.000
_cell.angle_alpha   90.00
_cell.angle_beta   90.00
_cell.angle_gamma   90.00
#
_symmetry.space_group_name_H-M   'P 1'
#
loop_
_entity.id
_entity.type
_entity.pdbx_description
1 polymer ?
#
loop_
_entity_poly.entity_id
_entity_poly.type
_entity_poly.pdbx_seq_one_letter_code
_entity_poly.pdbx_strand_id
1 'polypeptide(L)'
;RLSEFLSGIQVVKLNAWEPEIAKVIAEQRNAEGGFLMRGTALKLLNLTLFFVVPGFMSLAVFGLMQFYDTTMTPQTTFVTLALLQIVARTFQMVPRAVTAFSTASASVDRVEEFLRLDFETGLPPVVGADGQVAAAI
;
A
#
# COMPACT_ATOMS: atom_id res chain seq x y z
N ARG A 1 3.78 -26.95 2.64
CA ARG A 1 2.75 -25.89 2.56
C ARG A 1 1.45 -26.36 1.90
N LEU A 2 1.39 -26.69 0.61
CA LEU A 2 0.15 -27.26 0.02
C LEU A 2 -0.19 -28.65 0.59
N SER A 3 0.83 -29.47 0.85
CA SER A 3 0.69 -30.77 1.50
C SER A 3 0.15 -30.67 2.94
N GLU A 4 0.60 -29.69 3.72
CA GLU A 4 0.08 -29.42 5.07
C GLU A 4 -1.37 -28.94 5.02
N PHE A 5 -1.71 -28.06 4.06
CA PHE A 5 -3.08 -27.61 3.86
C PHE A 5 -4.01 -28.79 3.48
N LEU A 6 -3.55 -29.66 2.58
CA LEU A 6 -4.27 -30.87 2.19
C LEU A 6 -4.40 -31.89 3.33
N SER A 7 -3.39 -32.01 4.18
CA SER A 7 -3.46 -32.86 5.39
C SER A 7 -4.42 -32.26 6.43
N GLY A 8 -4.40 -30.94 6.61
CA GLY A 8 -5.33 -30.23 7.50
C GLY A 8 -6.80 -30.40 7.10
N ILE A 9 -7.13 -30.26 5.81
CA ILE A 9 -8.52 -30.44 5.35
C ILE A 9 -9.02 -31.88 5.49
N GLN A 10 -8.13 -32.89 5.38
CA GLN A 10 -8.49 -34.29 5.60
C GLN A 10 -8.91 -34.54 7.06
N VAL A 11 -8.18 -33.99 8.03
CA VAL A 11 -8.53 -34.09 9.47
C VAL A 11 -9.88 -33.45 9.76
N VAL A 12 -10.13 -32.26 9.20
CA VAL A 12 -11.40 -31.55 9.34
C VAL A 12 -12.57 -32.37 8.83
N LYS A 13 -12.41 -33.01 7.67
CA LYS A 13 -13.44 -33.87 7.06
C LYS A 13 -13.68 -35.16 7.84
N LEU A 14 -12.60 -35.82 8.26
CA LEU A 14 -12.68 -37.05 9.05
C LEU A 14 -13.38 -36.84 10.40
N ASN A 15 -13.25 -35.65 10.99
CA ASN A 15 -13.87 -35.29 12.26
C ASN A 15 -15.19 -34.51 12.13
N ALA A 16 -15.68 -34.29 10.90
CA ALA A 16 -16.88 -33.48 10.63
C ALA A 16 -16.86 -32.09 11.31
N TRP A 17 -15.68 -31.46 11.41
CA TRP A 17 -15.50 -30.12 12.01
C TRP A 17 -15.87 -28.96 11.07
N GLU A 18 -16.33 -29.27 9.85
CA GLU A 18 -16.76 -28.30 8.84
C GLU A 18 -17.72 -27.20 9.37
N PRO A 19 -18.80 -27.50 10.12
CA PRO A 19 -19.73 -26.48 10.58
C PRO A 19 -19.13 -25.54 11.64
N GLU A 20 -18.32 -26.06 12.57
CA GLU A 20 -17.67 -25.24 13.60
C GLU A 20 -16.60 -24.32 13.01
N ILE A 21 -15.82 -24.83 12.04
CA ILE A 21 -14.83 -24.02 11.34
C ILE A 21 -15.52 -22.96 10.46
N ALA A 22 -16.61 -23.32 9.78
CA ALA A 22 -17.38 -22.37 8.98
C ALA A 22 -17.93 -21.22 9.85
N LYS A 23 -18.35 -21.51 11.08
CA LYS A 23 -18.80 -20.50 12.04
C LYS A 23 -17.69 -19.53 12.42
N VAL A 24 -16.51 -20.03 12.78
CA VAL A 24 -15.33 -19.19 13.11
C VAL A 24 -14.93 -18.30 11.93
N ILE A 25 -14.92 -18.85 10.71
CA ILE A 25 -14.63 -18.07 9.50
C ILE A 25 -15.69 -16.99 9.26
N ALA A 26 -16.98 -17.30 9.48
CA ALA A 26 -18.07 -16.34 9.32
C ALA A 26 -17.97 -15.18 10.32
N GLU A 27 -17.64 -15.47 11.58
CA GLU A 27 -17.41 -14.46 12.63
C GLU A 27 -16.26 -13.53 12.25
N GLN A 28 -15.12 -14.08 11.81
CA GLN A 28 -13.97 -13.30 11.37
C GLN A 28 -14.29 -12.47 10.12
N ARG A 29 -14.98 -13.04 9.14
CA ARG A 29 -15.40 -12.34 7.91
C ARG A 29 -16.33 -11.17 8.20
N ASN A 30 -17.20 -11.29 9.21
CA ASN A 30 -18.06 -10.19 9.63
C ASN A 30 -17.22 -9.03 10.20
N ALA A 31 -16.19 -9.33 11.01
CA ALA A 31 -15.26 -8.33 11.51
C ALA A 31 -14.47 -7.66 10.36
N GLU A 32 -13.95 -8.45 9.41
CA GLU A 32 -13.27 -7.95 8.20
C GLU A 32 -14.15 -7.03 7.36
N GLY A 33 -15.44 -7.37 7.22
CA GLY A 33 -16.41 -6.58 6.44
C GLY A 33 -16.48 -5.12 6.92
N GLY A 34 -16.43 -4.88 8.23
CA GLY A 34 -16.39 -3.53 8.79
C GLY A 34 -15.13 -2.75 8.41
N PHE A 35 -13.96 -3.40 8.44
CA PHE A 35 -12.71 -2.78 8.02
C PHE A 35 -12.68 -2.50 6.52
N LEU A 36 -13.15 -3.44 5.70
CA LEU A 36 -13.27 -3.27 4.25
C LEU A 36 -14.20 -2.12 3.89
N MET A 37 -15.33 -1.97 4.59
CA MET A 37 -16.27 -0.88 4.37
C MET A 37 -15.65 0.47 4.71
N ARG A 38 -14.95 0.58 5.84
CA ARG A 38 -14.22 1.80 6.24
C ARG A 38 -13.12 2.14 5.24
N GLY A 39 -12.32 1.16 4.83
CA GLY A 39 -11.27 1.34 3.83
C GLY A 39 -11.83 1.80 2.47
N THR A 40 -12.95 1.21 2.05
CA THR A 40 -13.63 1.59 0.81
C THR A 40 -14.23 2.99 0.91
N ALA A 41 -14.81 3.36 2.05
CA ALA A 41 -15.33 4.72 2.29
C ALA A 41 -14.22 5.78 2.20
N LEU A 42 -13.05 5.51 2.82
CA LEU A 42 -11.87 6.38 2.71
C LEU A 42 -11.38 6.51 1.27
N LYS A 43 -11.36 5.40 0.53
CA LYS A 43 -10.97 5.37 -0.89
C LYS A 43 -11.94 6.18 -1.75
N LEU A 44 -13.25 6.06 -1.52
CA LEU A 44 -14.27 6.84 -2.21
C LEU A 44 -14.12 8.33 -1.90
N LEU A 45 -13.95 8.70 -0.63
CA LEU A 45 -13.73 10.08 -0.22
C LEU A 45 -12.48 10.67 -0.90
N ASN A 46 -11.38 9.92 -0.93
CA ASN A 46 -10.16 10.33 -1.61
C ASN A 46 -10.39 10.57 -3.11
N LEU A 47 -11.12 9.66 -3.78
CA LEU A 47 -11.48 9.80 -5.19
C LEU A 47 -12.38 11.02 -5.43
N THR A 48 -13.36 11.27 -4.56
CA THR A 48 -14.22 12.45 -4.68
C THR A 48 -13.41 13.72 -4.52
N LEU A 49 -12.53 13.81 -3.51
CA LEU A 49 -11.63 14.95 -3.34
C LEU A 49 -10.75 15.14 -4.57
N PHE A 50 -10.24 14.07 -5.16
CA PHE A 50 -9.42 14.13 -6.37
C PHE A 50 -10.12 14.85 -7.54
N PHE A 51 -11.41 14.62 -7.74
CA PHE A 51 -12.19 15.29 -8.79
C PHE A 51 -12.61 16.72 -8.41
N VAL A 52 -12.91 16.96 -7.13
CA VAL A 52 -13.49 18.22 -6.65
C VAL A 52 -12.43 19.30 -6.40
N VAL A 53 -11.26 18.91 -5.88
CA VAL A 53 -10.18 19.84 -5.48
C VAL A 53 -9.72 20.76 -6.62
N PRO A 54 -9.45 20.30 -7.87
CA PRO A 54 -9.01 21.19 -8.95
C PRO A 54 -10.03 22.28 -9.31
N GLY A 55 -11.32 21.95 -9.22
CA GLY A 55 -12.41 22.90 -9.44
C GLY A 55 -12.46 23.97 -8.34
N PHE A 56 -12.38 23.54 -7.08
CA PHE A 56 -12.30 24.46 -5.93
C PHE A 56 -11.05 25.35 -5.97
N MET A 57 -9.90 24.80 -6.37
CA MET A 57 -8.66 25.56 -6.54
C MET A 57 -8.81 26.62 -7.62
N SER A 58 -9.42 26.28 -8.76
CA SER A 58 -9.69 27.25 -9.83
C SER A 58 -10.62 28.35 -9.35
N LEU A 59 -11.69 28.00 -8.63
CA LEU A 59 -12.62 28.96 -8.05
C LEU A 59 -11.92 29.91 -7.07
N ALA A 60 -11.08 29.38 -6.17
CA ALA A 60 -10.33 30.18 -5.21
C ALA A 60 -9.35 31.14 -5.90
N VAL A 61 -8.60 30.67 -6.90
CA VAL A 61 -7.59 31.47 -7.61
C VAL A 61 -8.25 32.58 -8.42
N PHE A 62 -9.30 32.27 -9.18
CA PHE A 62 -10.03 33.29 -9.93
C PHE A 62 -10.79 34.25 -9.01
N GLY A 63 -11.33 33.78 -7.89
CA GLY A 63 -11.93 34.62 -6.87
C GLY A 63 -10.92 35.60 -6.26
N LEU A 64 -9.70 35.16 -5.99
CA LEU A 64 -8.62 36.04 -5.54
C LEU A 64 -8.21 37.04 -6.63
N MET A 65 -8.06 36.62 -7.89
CA MET A 65 -7.75 37.54 -8.99
C MET A 65 -8.78 38.65 -9.12
N GLN A 66 -10.07 38.32 -8.96
CA GLN A 66 -11.14 39.30 -8.97
C GLN A 66 -11.08 40.25 -7.76
N PHE A 67 -10.70 39.74 -6.58
CA PHE A 67 -10.57 40.56 -5.37
C PHE A 67 -9.41 41.56 -5.44
N TYR A 68 -8.32 41.22 -6.14
CA TYR A 68 -7.16 42.08 -6.33
C TYR A 68 -7.25 42.96 -7.59
N ASP A 69 -8.43 43.11 -8.20
CA ASP A 69 -8.66 43.87 -9.44
C ASP A 69 -7.66 43.54 -10.57
N THR A 70 -7.26 42.26 -10.65
CA THR A 70 -6.35 41.80 -11.71
C THR A 70 -7.12 41.73 -13.02
N THR A 71 -6.51 42.21 -14.12
CA THR A 71 -7.13 42.17 -15.45
C THR A 71 -7.28 40.72 -15.93
N MET A 72 -8.51 40.21 -15.91
CA MET A 72 -8.84 38.87 -16.40
C MET A 72 -9.01 38.90 -17.92
N THR A 73 -7.91 38.92 -18.67
CA THR A 73 -7.99 38.73 -20.11
C THR A 73 -8.19 37.24 -20.44
N PRO A 74 -8.83 36.89 -21.57
CA PRO A 74 -8.96 35.49 -21.98
C PRO A 74 -7.60 34.80 -22.04
N GLN A 75 -6.54 35.50 -22.48
CA GLN A 75 -5.19 34.94 -22.53
C GLN A 75 -4.69 34.52 -21.14
N THR A 76 -4.80 35.40 -20.14
CA THR A 76 -4.32 35.11 -18.78
C THR A 76 -5.13 34.01 -18.11
N THR A 77 -6.45 33.98 -18.34
CA THR A 77 -7.36 32.97 -17.76
C THR A 77 -7.08 31.57 -18.28
N PHE A 78 -6.82 31.40 -19.58
CA PHE A 78 -6.47 30.09 -20.12
C PHE A 78 -5.08 29.62 -19.65
N VAL A 79 -4.11 30.52 -19.53
CA VAL A 79 -2.77 30.19 -19.03
C VAL A 79 -2.82 29.78 -17.56
N THR A 80 -3.54 30.53 -16.71
CA THR A 80 -3.66 30.19 -15.29
C THR A 80 -4.39 28.88 -15.08
N LEU A 81 -5.46 28.61 -15.83
CA LEU A 81 -6.14 27.32 -15.81
C LEU A 81 -5.19 26.17 -16.19
N ALA A 82 -4.39 26.33 -17.24
CA ALA A 82 -3.42 25.33 -17.66
C ALA A 82 -2.36 25.06 -16.57
N LEU A 83 -1.85 26.12 -15.93
CA LEU A 83 -0.90 26.01 -14.83
C LEU A 83 -1.50 25.28 -13.62
N LEU A 84 -2.75 25.61 -13.24
CA LEU A 84 -3.43 24.93 -12.13
C LEU A 84 -3.60 23.43 -12.37
N GLN A 85 -3.88 23.03 -13.61
CA GLN A 85 -3.99 21.60 -13.96
C GLN A 85 -2.64 20.88 -13.87
N ILE A 86 -1.53 21.54 -14.24
CA ILE A 86 -0.18 20.98 -14.07
C ILE A 86 0.14 20.80 -12.58
N VAL A 87 -0.12 21.83 -11.78
CA VAL A 87 0.10 21.78 -10.33
C VAL A 87 -0.71 20.66 -9.69
N ALA A 88 -1.99 20.53 -10.03
CA ALA A 88 -2.85 19.46 -9.54
C ALA A 88 -2.28 18.06 -9.86
N ARG A 89 -1.78 17.85 -11.08
CA ARG A 89 -1.13 16.57 -11.45
C ARG A 89 0.13 16.30 -10.62
N THR A 90 0.96 17.30 -10.39
CA THR A 90 2.17 17.16 -9.57
C THR A 90 1.82 16.74 -8.14
N PHE A 91 0.81 17.37 -7.54
CA PHE A 91 0.33 17.01 -6.20
C PHE A 91 -0.16 15.56 -6.11
N GLN A 92 -0.76 15.03 -7.17
CA GLN A 92 -1.22 13.64 -7.21
C GLN A 92 -0.07 12.63 -7.32
N MET A 93 1.06 13.04 -7.88
CA MET A 93 2.22 12.16 -8.08
C MET A 93 3.01 11.92 -6.79
N VAL A 94 3.11 12.94 -5.92
CA VAL A 94 3.86 12.86 -4.65
C VAL A 94 3.41 11.69 -3.75
N PRO A 95 2.12 11.56 -3.37
CA PRO A 95 1.70 10.47 -2.48
C PRO A 95 1.85 9.09 -3.14
N ARG A 96 1.67 9.01 -4.47
CA ARG A 96 1.92 7.77 -5.22
C ARG A 96 3.39 7.35 -5.16
N ALA A 97 4.30 8.31 -5.29
CA ALA A 97 5.73 8.06 -5.17
C ALA A 97 6.10 7.56 -3.77
N VAL A 98 5.52 8.14 -2.71
CA VAL A 98 5.73 7.69 -1.33
C VAL A 98 5.28 6.23 -1.14
N THR A 99 4.08 5.88 -1.62
CA THR A 99 3.59 4.48 -1.55
C THR A 99 4.46 3.51 -2.34
N ALA A 100 4.90 3.91 -3.53
CA ALA A 100 5.80 3.11 -4.36
C ALA A 100 7.15 2.89 -3.68
N PHE A 101 7.71 3.95 -3.07
CA PHE A 101 8.96 3.87 -2.32
C PHE A 101 8.84 2.94 -1.10
N SER A 102 7.77 3.07 -0.30
CA SER A 102 7.51 2.19 0.83
C SER A 102 7.41 0.71 0.41
N THR A 103 6.68 0.45 -0.68
CA THR A 103 6.56 -0.91 -1.25
C THR A 103 7.89 -1.43 -1.78
N ALA A 104 8.68 -0.58 -2.42
CA ALA A 104 10.00 -0.94 -2.94
C ALA A 104 10.98 -1.28 -1.80
N SER A 105 11.03 -0.45 -0.74
CA SER A 105 11.84 -0.71 0.45
C SER A 105 11.54 -2.08 1.06
N ALA A 106 10.27 -2.35 1.36
CA ALA A 106 9.87 -3.64 1.93
C ALA A 106 10.12 -4.81 0.96
N SER A 107 10.20 -4.57 -0.35
CA SER A 107 10.55 -5.61 -1.33
C SER A 107 12.04 -5.89 -1.35
N VAL A 108 12.87 -4.85 -1.23
CA VAL A 108 14.33 -5.00 -1.09
C VAL A 108 14.67 -5.77 0.18
N ASP A 109 14.05 -5.42 1.32
CA ASP A 109 14.28 -6.10 2.60
C ASP A 109 14.01 -7.61 2.50
N ARG A 110 12.90 -8.00 1.85
CA ARG A 110 12.57 -9.42 1.62
C ARG A 110 13.56 -10.14 0.71
N VAL A 111 14.07 -9.46 -0.32
CA VAL A 111 15.08 -10.04 -1.23
C VAL A 111 16.40 -10.21 -0.50
N GLU A 112 16.78 -9.25 0.34
CA GLU A 112 17.97 -9.35 1.17
C GLU A 112 17.89 -10.52 2.17
N GLU A 113 16.77 -10.66 2.87
CA GLU A 113 16.52 -11.80 3.77
C GLU A 113 16.62 -13.14 3.02
N PHE A 114 16.00 -13.23 1.84
CA PHE A 114 16.06 -14.43 1.01
C PHE A 114 17.50 -14.77 0.58
N LEU A 115 18.28 -13.78 0.17
CA LEU A 115 19.67 -14.00 -0.24
C LEU A 115 20.57 -14.40 0.93
N ARG A 116 20.35 -13.82 2.12
CA ARG A 116 21.11 -14.18 3.34
C ARG A 116 20.90 -15.63 3.77
N LEU A 117 19.68 -16.14 3.66
CA LEU A 117 19.38 -17.55 3.98
C LEU A 117 20.21 -18.53 3.13
N ASP A 118 20.45 -18.23 1.86
CA ASP A 118 21.24 -19.10 0.96
C ASP A 118 22.72 -19.17 1.38
N PHE A 119 23.28 -18.06 1.90
CA PHE A 119 24.66 -18.02 2.39
C PHE A 119 24.86 -18.81 3.69
N GLU A 120 23.85 -18.92 4.56
CA GLU A 120 23.94 -19.70 5.80
C GLU A 120 23.73 -21.20 5.57
N THR A 121 22.86 -21.60 4.65
CA THR A 121 22.64 -23.04 4.33
C THR A 121 23.69 -23.65 3.39
N GLY A 122 24.54 -22.84 2.77
CA GLY A 122 25.59 -23.28 1.85
C GLY A 122 26.99 -23.45 2.46
N LEU A 123 27.22 -22.98 3.68
CA LEU A 123 28.52 -23.14 4.34
C LEU A 123 28.49 -24.39 5.24
N PRO A 124 29.28 -25.44 4.97
CA PRO A 124 29.58 -26.41 6.04
C PRO A 124 30.13 -25.63 7.23
N PRO A 125 29.83 -26.04 8.49
CA PRO A 125 30.32 -25.34 9.66
C PRO A 125 31.82 -25.13 9.48
N VAL A 126 32.27 -23.87 9.56
CA VAL A 126 33.70 -23.55 9.54
C VAL A 126 34.27 -24.11 10.84
N VAL A 127 34.59 -25.39 10.82
CA VAL A 127 35.43 -26.04 11.80
C VAL A 127 36.80 -25.46 11.56
N GLY A 128 37.14 -24.43 12.34
CA GLY A 128 38.53 -24.02 12.47
C GLY A 128 39.38 -25.24 12.80
N ALA A 129 40.59 -25.30 12.28
CA ALA A 129 41.52 -26.43 12.44
C ALA A 129 41.81 -26.84 13.90
N ASP A 130 41.29 -26.09 14.87
CA ASP A 130 41.47 -26.27 16.31
C ASP A 130 40.18 -26.68 17.06
N GLY A 131 39.11 -27.08 16.36
CA GLY A 131 37.93 -27.73 16.98
C GLY A 131 37.11 -26.83 17.92
N GLN A 132 37.25 -25.50 17.83
CA GLN A 132 36.41 -24.57 18.57
C GLN A 132 35.38 -23.91 17.65
N VAL A 133 34.11 -24.03 18.05
CA VAL A 133 32.98 -23.36 17.42
C VAL A 133 33.05 -21.88 17.80
N ALA A 134 33.58 -21.04 16.90
CA ALA A 134 33.52 -19.60 17.06
C ALA A 134 32.06 -19.14 16.84
N ALA A 135 31.41 -18.72 17.92
CA ALA A 135 30.16 -17.97 17.84
C ALA A 135 30.47 -16.62 17.18
N ALA A 136 29.99 -16.42 15.94
CA ALA A 136 30.08 -15.13 15.27
C ALA A 136 28.96 -14.21 15.79
N ILE A 137 29.39 -13.03 16.23
CA ILE A 137 28.59 -11.86 16.62
C ILE A 137 27.88 -11.27 15.40
#